data_AF-A0A1D6KTY5-F1
#
_entry.id   AF-A0A1D6KTY5-F1
#
_cell.length_a   1.000
_cell.length_b   1.000
_cell.length_c   1.000
_cell.angle_alpha   90.00
_cell.angle_beta   90.00
_cell.angle_gamma   90.00
#
_symmetry.space_group_name_H-M   'P 1'
#
loop_
_entity.id
_entity.type
_entity.pdbx_description
1 polymer ?
#
loop_
_entity_poly.entity_id
_entity_poly.type
_entity_poly.pdbx_seq_one_letter_code
_entity_poly.pdbx_strand_id
1 'polypeptide(L)'
;MMVITFAMVNGYGINSLSDFFTDFGYLPREELRFPAKKLRALWFSPPTNDGYSGTGTYGPLPRIFISELLVDELTTQSQEIIHKYIKTSGNGNNHAAIASTSGELTWEKPIYSDFQILSRESEYAAWTLVNGYALNHATIATHRLESDIRSINKFNKFVEDNGFKLNSEGGILKVSPDGLLQQSSTVADSSLFTFADGITESIPRSYIEFAERLLLPQFKDLQDEEVKEYHRRDGFEVGNADKIFESTSKDQLTRRSA
;
A
#
# COMPACT_ATOMS: atom_id res chain seq x y z
N MET A 1 4.12 7.87 -3.10
CA MET A 1 3.25 6.81 -3.66
C MET A 1 2.18 6.52 -2.63
N MET A 2 0.99 6.12 -3.07
CA MET A 2 -0.20 5.90 -2.25
C MET A 2 -0.77 4.53 -2.61
N VAL A 3 -0.81 3.61 -1.64
CA VAL A 3 -1.35 2.26 -1.83
C VAL A 3 -2.70 2.09 -1.16
N ILE A 4 -3.66 1.52 -1.89
CA ILE A 4 -5.02 1.27 -1.40
C ILE A 4 -5.43 -0.14 -1.84
N THR A 5 -6.03 -0.90 -0.91
CA THR A 5 -6.19 -2.36 -1.00
C THR A 5 -7.66 -2.80 -0.98
N PHE A 6 -8.08 -3.66 -1.91
CA PHE A 6 -9.51 -3.99 -2.16
C PHE A 6 -9.85 -5.48 -2.31
N ALA A 7 -11.13 -5.80 -2.53
CA ALA A 7 -11.65 -7.12 -2.86
C ALA A 7 -12.47 -7.09 -4.18
N MET A 8 -12.24 -8.04 -5.09
CA MET A 8 -12.78 -8.10 -6.48
C MET A 8 -14.30 -8.19 -6.65
N VAL A 9 -15.08 -8.22 -5.58
CA VAL A 9 -16.50 -8.59 -5.68
C VAL A 9 -17.40 -7.38 -5.86
N ASN A 10 -18.33 -7.48 -6.82
CA ASN A 10 -19.42 -6.52 -7.04
C ASN A 10 -18.98 -5.05 -7.19
N GLY A 11 -17.83 -4.81 -7.84
CA GLY A 11 -17.35 -3.45 -8.09
C GLY A 11 -16.63 -2.80 -6.91
N TYR A 12 -16.34 -3.52 -5.82
CA TYR A 12 -15.54 -3.05 -4.67
C TYR A 12 -14.02 -3.20 -4.88
N GLY A 13 -13.58 -3.46 -6.11
CA GLY A 13 -12.19 -3.65 -6.51
C GLY A 13 -11.47 -2.35 -6.91
N ILE A 14 -10.39 -2.47 -7.69
CA ILE A 14 -9.58 -1.40 -8.28
C ILE A 14 -10.46 -0.32 -8.92
N ASN A 15 -11.50 -0.74 -9.65
CA ASN A 15 -12.40 0.16 -10.37
C ASN A 15 -13.13 1.14 -9.44
N SER A 16 -13.43 0.76 -8.19
CA SER A 16 -14.13 1.65 -7.24
C SER A 16 -13.38 2.94 -6.93
N LEU A 17 -12.06 2.95 -7.13
CA LEU A 17 -11.21 4.11 -6.85
C LEU A 17 -10.40 4.58 -8.05
N SER A 18 -10.14 3.73 -9.04
CA SER A 18 -9.42 4.16 -10.25
C SER A 18 -10.13 5.28 -10.97
N ASP A 19 -11.46 5.24 -11.03
CA ASP A 19 -12.28 6.21 -11.75
C ASP A 19 -12.04 7.62 -11.20
N PHE A 20 -12.00 7.76 -9.87
CA PHE A 20 -11.64 9.01 -9.21
C PHE A 20 -10.29 9.53 -9.69
N PHE A 21 -9.24 8.71 -9.69
CA PHE A 21 -7.92 9.18 -10.11
C PHE A 21 -7.87 9.50 -11.61
N THR A 22 -8.53 8.70 -12.46
CA THR A 22 -8.57 8.95 -13.90
C THR A 22 -9.34 10.23 -14.24
N ASP A 23 -10.38 10.58 -13.48
CA ASP A 23 -11.08 11.88 -13.61
C ASP A 23 -10.15 13.07 -13.32
N PHE A 24 -9.16 12.88 -12.45
CA PHE A 24 -8.08 13.84 -12.17
C PHE A 24 -6.86 13.68 -13.08
N GLY A 25 -6.98 12.96 -14.20
CA GLY A 25 -5.94 12.88 -15.24
C GLY A 25 -4.83 11.86 -14.97
N TYR A 26 -4.98 11.00 -13.96
CA TYR A 26 -4.07 9.87 -13.81
C TYR A 26 -4.25 8.86 -14.94
N LEU A 27 -3.16 8.20 -15.32
CA LEU A 27 -3.17 7.22 -16.41
C LEU A 27 -2.81 5.82 -15.88
N PRO A 28 -3.61 4.78 -16.18
CA PRO A 28 -3.27 3.42 -15.81
C PRO A 28 -1.98 2.96 -16.50
N ARG A 29 -1.26 2.06 -15.83
CA ARG A 29 0.03 1.52 -16.26
C ARG A 29 0.01 -0.01 -16.16
N GLU A 30 1.13 -0.65 -15.85
CA GLU A 30 1.24 -2.11 -15.84
C GLU A 30 0.39 -2.75 -14.72
N GLU A 31 -0.19 -3.91 -15.04
CA GLU A 31 -0.81 -4.80 -14.06
C GLU A 31 0.26 -5.69 -13.42
N LEU A 32 0.17 -5.89 -12.10
CA LEU A 32 1.00 -6.81 -11.33
C LEU A 32 0.11 -7.92 -10.74
N ARG A 33 0.64 -9.15 -10.67
CA ARG A 33 -0.08 -10.30 -10.10
C ARG A 33 0.75 -10.95 -9.00
N PHE A 34 0.05 -11.37 -7.94
CA PHE A 34 0.63 -12.04 -6.78
C PHE A 34 -0.14 -13.34 -6.54
N PRO A 35 0.13 -14.41 -7.31
CA PRO A 35 -0.68 -15.64 -7.28
C PRO A 35 -0.74 -16.28 -5.89
N ALA A 36 0.38 -16.30 -5.15
CA ALA A 36 0.44 -16.87 -3.81
C ALA A 36 -0.47 -16.13 -2.80
N LYS A 37 -0.63 -14.81 -2.99
CA LYS A 37 -1.48 -13.96 -2.15
C LYS A 37 -2.89 -13.78 -2.71
N LYS A 38 -3.19 -14.37 -3.88
CA LYS A 38 -4.44 -14.20 -4.62
C LYS A 38 -4.75 -12.71 -4.86
N LEU A 39 -3.75 -11.91 -5.24
CA LEU A 39 -3.92 -10.48 -5.50
C LEU A 39 -3.61 -10.15 -6.96
N ARG A 40 -4.26 -9.10 -7.47
CA ARG A 40 -3.77 -8.32 -8.61
C ARG A 40 -3.68 -6.85 -8.23
N ALA A 41 -2.84 -6.10 -8.94
CA ALA A 41 -2.68 -4.68 -8.72
C ALA A 41 -2.50 -3.93 -10.03
N LEU A 42 -2.89 -2.66 -10.04
CA LEU A 42 -2.69 -1.73 -11.12
C LEU A 42 -2.12 -0.44 -10.53
N TRP A 43 -1.14 0.15 -11.18
CA TRP A 43 -0.63 1.46 -10.78
C TRP A 43 -0.95 2.52 -11.81
N PHE A 44 -0.95 3.77 -11.35
CA PHE A 44 -1.33 4.93 -12.11
C PHE A 44 -0.25 6.00 -11.99
N SER A 45 0.19 6.52 -13.13
CA SER A 45 1.10 7.67 -13.16
C SER A 45 0.28 8.95 -13.05
N PRO A 46 0.77 9.96 -12.31
CA PRO A 46 0.09 11.25 -12.21
C PRO A 46 0.10 12.02 -13.53
N PRO A 47 -0.84 12.97 -13.74
CA PRO A 47 -0.70 13.96 -14.80
C PRO A 47 0.51 14.87 -14.54
N THR A 48 0.99 15.55 -15.58
CA THR A 48 2.05 16.55 -15.45
C THR A 48 1.61 17.66 -14.48
N ASN A 49 2.43 17.94 -13.46
CA ASN A 49 2.12 18.94 -12.44
C ASN A 49 3.32 19.81 -12.07
N ASP A 50 4.15 20.19 -13.05
CA ASP A 50 5.44 20.88 -12.85
C ASP A 50 5.38 22.22 -12.09
N GLY A 51 4.19 22.82 -11.98
CA GLY A 51 3.95 24.08 -11.24
C GLY A 51 3.63 23.94 -9.76
N TYR A 52 3.97 22.82 -9.11
CA TYR A 52 3.75 22.63 -7.67
C TYR A 52 4.55 23.64 -6.83
N SER A 53 4.02 24.04 -5.67
CA SER A 53 4.59 25.12 -4.85
C SER A 53 5.01 24.68 -3.44
N GLY A 54 4.83 23.40 -3.09
CA GLY A 54 5.13 22.89 -1.75
C GLY A 54 5.68 21.47 -1.75
N THR A 55 5.54 20.83 -0.59
CA THR A 55 5.96 19.44 -0.32
C THR A 55 4.75 18.58 0.01
N GLY A 56 4.93 17.26 0.13
CA GLY A 56 3.83 16.33 0.41
C GLY A 56 2.76 16.38 -0.69
N THR A 57 1.50 16.57 -0.30
CA THR A 57 0.36 16.66 -1.24
C THR A 57 0.34 17.95 -2.07
N TYR A 58 1.11 18.97 -1.69
CA TYR A 58 1.30 20.21 -2.46
C TYR A 58 2.56 20.20 -3.34
N GLY A 59 3.25 19.06 -3.40
CA GLY A 59 4.43 18.83 -4.21
C GLY A 59 4.13 18.09 -5.52
N PRO A 60 5.12 17.36 -6.06
CA PRO A 60 4.92 16.46 -7.19
C PRO A 60 3.86 15.41 -6.83
N LEU A 61 2.90 15.20 -7.74
CA LEU A 61 1.81 14.26 -7.47
C LEU A 61 2.37 12.83 -7.31
N PRO A 62 1.83 12.03 -6.37
CA PRO A 62 2.32 10.68 -6.14
C PRO A 62 1.84 9.73 -7.23
N ARG A 63 2.62 8.68 -7.51
CA ARG A 63 2.07 7.48 -8.17
C ARG A 63 1.03 6.83 -7.25
N ILE A 64 -0.05 6.31 -7.82
CA ILE A 64 -1.06 5.54 -7.09
C ILE A 64 -0.89 4.08 -7.43
N PHE A 65 -0.94 3.20 -6.43
CA PHE A 65 -0.92 1.76 -6.64
C PHE A 65 -2.12 1.16 -5.94
N ILE A 66 -2.92 0.43 -6.69
CA ILE A 66 -4.19 -0.09 -6.21
C ILE A 66 -4.16 -1.60 -6.38
N SER A 67 -4.32 -2.33 -5.29
CA SER A 67 -4.40 -3.79 -5.33
C SER A 67 -5.79 -4.28 -4.94
N GLU A 68 -6.14 -5.47 -5.39
CA GLU A 68 -7.36 -6.15 -5.02
C GLU A 68 -7.16 -7.65 -4.84
N LEU A 69 -7.93 -8.22 -3.92
CA LEU A 69 -8.02 -9.62 -3.61
C LEU A 69 -8.95 -10.32 -4.59
N LEU A 70 -8.48 -11.39 -5.19
CA LEU A 70 -9.23 -12.30 -6.06
C LEU A 70 -10.11 -13.19 -5.18
N VAL A 71 -11.25 -12.66 -4.72
CA VAL A 71 -12.13 -13.32 -3.74
C VAL A 71 -12.57 -14.70 -4.20
N ASP A 72 -12.84 -14.88 -5.48
CA ASP A 72 -13.28 -16.16 -6.06
C ASP A 72 -12.22 -17.28 -5.93
N GLU A 73 -10.97 -16.92 -5.64
CA GLU A 73 -9.89 -17.88 -5.36
C GLU A 73 -9.79 -18.26 -3.88
N LEU A 74 -10.59 -17.67 -2.99
CA LEU A 74 -10.66 -18.01 -1.56
C LEU A 74 -11.52 -19.23 -1.29
N THR A 75 -11.48 -19.74 -0.07
CA THR A 75 -12.45 -20.76 0.39
C THR A 75 -13.88 -20.21 0.36
N THR A 76 -14.87 -21.09 0.15
CA THR A 76 -16.30 -20.71 0.18
C THR A 76 -16.67 -19.98 1.47
N GLN A 77 -16.11 -20.39 2.62
CA GLN A 77 -16.35 -19.74 3.90
C GLN A 77 -15.91 -18.26 3.89
N SER A 78 -14.69 -17.98 3.42
CA SER A 78 -14.19 -16.60 3.33
C SER A 78 -14.94 -15.77 2.29
N GLN A 79 -15.33 -16.39 1.16
CA GLN A 79 -16.17 -15.74 0.16
C GLN A 79 -17.51 -15.31 0.77
N GLU A 80 -18.21 -16.21 1.47
CA GLU A 80 -19.49 -15.93 2.13
C GLU A 80 -19.38 -14.77 3.13
N ILE A 81 -18.30 -14.74 3.92
CA ILE A 81 -18.03 -13.65 4.86
C ILE A 81 -17.86 -12.31 4.11
N ILE A 82 -17.04 -12.27 3.07
CA ILE A 82 -16.81 -11.05 2.29
C ILE A 82 -18.10 -10.58 1.62
N HIS A 83 -18.86 -11.50 1.00
CA HIS A 83 -20.15 -11.20 0.39
C HIS A 83 -21.18 -10.65 1.38
N LYS A 84 -21.18 -11.12 2.62
CA LYS A 84 -22.03 -10.59 3.69
C LYS A 84 -21.79 -9.10 3.90
N TYR A 85 -20.54 -8.68 4.09
CA TYR A 85 -20.20 -7.27 4.32
C TYR A 85 -20.45 -6.41 3.09
N ILE A 86 -20.08 -6.87 1.90
CA ILE A 86 -20.35 -6.15 0.65
C ILE A 86 -21.86 -5.90 0.47
N LYS A 87 -22.71 -6.87 0.81
CA LYS A 87 -24.17 -6.71 0.74
C LYS A 87 -24.68 -5.58 1.65
N THR A 88 -24.11 -5.41 2.85
CA THR A 88 -24.49 -4.34 3.79
C THR A 88 -24.05 -2.96 3.31
N SER A 89 -22.97 -2.91 2.53
CA SER A 89 -22.45 -1.67 1.95
C SER A 89 -23.31 -1.11 0.82
N GLY A 90 -24.17 -1.95 0.20
CA GLY A 90 -25.02 -1.52 -0.92
C GLY A 90 -24.18 -0.97 -2.08
N ASN A 91 -24.37 0.31 -2.41
CA ASN A 91 -23.62 1.02 -3.46
C ASN A 91 -22.43 1.84 -2.90
N GLY A 92 -21.94 1.52 -1.70
CA GLY A 92 -20.81 2.21 -1.07
C GLY A 92 -19.53 2.25 -1.90
N ASN A 93 -19.35 1.28 -2.83
CA ASN A 93 -18.25 1.28 -3.79
C ASN A 93 -18.20 2.53 -4.68
N ASN A 94 -19.34 3.17 -4.97
CA ASN A 94 -19.40 4.42 -5.75
C ASN A 94 -18.88 5.63 -4.97
N HIS A 95 -18.62 5.47 -3.66
CA HIS A 95 -18.19 6.53 -2.75
C HIS A 95 -16.87 6.19 -2.05
N ALA A 96 -16.06 5.31 -2.63
CA ALA A 96 -14.76 4.87 -2.11
C ALA A 96 -13.83 6.03 -1.71
N ALA A 97 -13.73 7.08 -2.54
CA ALA A 97 -12.90 8.25 -2.25
C ALA A 97 -13.41 9.04 -1.03
N ILE A 98 -14.73 9.10 -0.83
CA ILE A 98 -15.33 9.75 0.34
C ILE A 98 -15.02 8.91 1.58
N ALA A 99 -15.23 7.59 1.53
CA ALA A 99 -14.91 6.68 2.62
C ALA A 99 -13.43 6.76 3.03
N SER A 100 -12.52 6.86 2.05
CA SER A 100 -11.09 7.03 2.27
C SER A 100 -10.76 8.33 3.01
N THR A 101 -11.37 9.44 2.59
CA THR A 101 -11.12 10.77 3.19
C THR A 101 -11.81 10.99 4.52
N SER A 102 -12.93 10.31 4.79
CA SER A 102 -13.63 10.35 6.08
C SER A 102 -13.12 9.32 7.08
N GLY A 103 -12.35 8.31 6.63
CA GLY A 103 -11.88 7.21 7.48
C GLY A 103 -12.98 6.23 7.88
N GLU A 104 -14.03 6.11 7.06
CA GLU A 104 -15.21 5.29 7.35
C GLU A 104 -15.17 3.96 6.58
N LEU A 105 -15.76 2.92 7.17
CA LEU A 105 -16.09 1.69 6.45
C LEU A 105 -17.41 1.90 5.69
N THR A 106 -17.49 1.39 4.47
CA THR A 106 -18.75 1.46 3.70
C THR A 106 -19.72 0.35 4.07
N TRP A 107 -19.21 -0.76 4.64
CA TRP A 107 -20.00 -1.86 5.20
C TRP A 107 -20.23 -1.71 6.69
N GLU A 108 -21.11 -2.54 7.24
CA GLU A 108 -21.32 -2.60 8.68
C GLU A 108 -20.03 -3.01 9.42
N LYS A 109 -19.89 -2.55 10.67
CA LYS A 109 -18.76 -2.92 11.53
C LYS A 109 -18.68 -4.46 11.67
N PRO A 110 -17.51 -5.08 11.46
CA PRO A 110 -17.38 -6.52 11.53
C PRO A 110 -17.51 -7.07 12.94
N ILE A 111 -17.90 -8.34 13.04
CA ILE A 111 -17.77 -9.15 14.26
C ILE A 111 -16.38 -9.81 14.31
N TYR A 112 -15.89 -10.11 15.51
CA TYR A 112 -14.52 -10.59 15.68
C TYR A 112 -14.30 -11.98 15.05
N SER A 113 -15.30 -12.86 15.12
CA SER A 113 -15.19 -14.22 14.58
C SER A 113 -14.95 -14.26 13.07
N ASP A 114 -15.60 -13.37 12.30
CA ASP A 114 -15.37 -13.24 10.86
C ASP A 114 -13.95 -12.75 10.56
N PHE A 115 -13.50 -11.73 11.30
CA PHE A 115 -12.15 -11.21 11.17
C PHE A 115 -11.10 -12.30 11.43
N GLN A 116 -11.32 -13.14 12.45
CA GLN A 116 -10.44 -14.27 12.73
C GLN A 116 -10.41 -15.32 11.61
N ILE A 117 -11.57 -15.61 11.00
CA ILE A 117 -11.64 -16.56 9.88
C ILE A 117 -10.85 -16.02 8.69
N LEU A 118 -11.09 -14.76 8.29
CA LEU A 118 -10.36 -14.12 7.21
C LEU A 118 -8.86 -14.06 7.52
N SER A 119 -8.47 -13.70 8.74
CA SER A 119 -7.05 -13.59 9.15
C SER A 119 -6.28 -14.89 9.01
N ARG A 120 -6.95 -16.06 9.13
CA ARG A 120 -6.30 -17.37 8.98
C ARG A 120 -6.05 -17.75 7.53
N GLU A 121 -6.84 -17.24 6.59
CA GLU A 121 -6.69 -17.55 5.17
C GLU A 121 -5.94 -16.45 4.41
N SER A 122 -6.29 -15.19 4.68
CA SER A 122 -5.75 -14.01 4.01
C SER A 122 -5.70 -12.82 4.98
N GLU A 123 -4.50 -12.52 5.47
CA GLU A 123 -4.25 -11.34 6.29
C GLU A 123 -4.61 -10.04 5.54
N TYR A 124 -4.48 -10.06 4.21
CA TYR A 124 -4.94 -8.96 3.35
C TYR A 124 -6.46 -8.78 3.44
N ALA A 125 -7.24 -9.86 3.36
CA ALA A 125 -8.69 -9.79 3.50
C ALA A 125 -9.11 -9.25 4.88
N ALA A 126 -8.43 -9.70 5.92
CA ALA A 126 -8.66 -9.24 7.28
C ALA A 126 -8.32 -7.75 7.46
N TRP A 127 -7.19 -7.29 6.89
CA TRP A 127 -6.80 -5.88 6.91
C TRP A 127 -7.84 -5.01 6.20
N THR A 128 -8.27 -5.41 4.99
CA THR A 128 -9.31 -4.69 4.24
C THR A 128 -10.61 -4.64 5.03
N LEU A 129 -11.05 -5.74 5.66
CA LEU A 129 -12.32 -5.77 6.41
C LEU A 129 -12.43 -4.68 7.49
N VAL A 130 -11.33 -4.36 8.19
CA VAL A 130 -11.31 -3.41 9.31
C VAL A 130 -10.74 -2.03 8.99
N ASN A 131 -10.13 -1.85 7.81
CA ASN A 131 -9.58 -0.56 7.36
C ASN A 131 -10.29 0.00 6.11
N GLY A 132 -11.03 -0.81 5.37
CA GLY A 132 -11.81 -0.39 4.20
C GLY A 132 -10.95 0.33 3.15
N TYR A 133 -11.38 1.54 2.78
CA TYR A 133 -10.73 2.39 1.79
C TYR A 133 -9.61 3.27 2.36
N ALA A 134 -9.19 3.06 3.61
CA ALA A 134 -8.10 3.82 4.21
C ALA A 134 -6.80 3.68 3.39
N LEU A 135 -5.99 4.75 3.40
CA LEU A 135 -4.65 4.72 2.83
C LEU A 135 -3.80 3.67 3.55
N ASN A 136 -3.38 2.61 2.84
CA ASN A 136 -2.56 1.54 3.42
C ASN A 136 -1.16 2.03 3.78
N HIS A 137 -0.54 2.81 2.89
CA HIS A 137 0.69 3.53 3.19
C HIS A 137 0.95 4.68 2.23
N ALA A 138 1.76 5.62 2.70
CA ALA A 138 2.45 6.60 1.88
C ALA A 138 3.93 6.22 1.73
N THR A 139 4.55 6.69 0.64
CA THR A 139 5.97 6.43 0.37
C THR A 139 6.76 7.72 0.26
N ILE A 140 7.83 7.83 1.05
CA ILE A 140 8.84 8.90 0.92
C ILE A 140 9.81 8.53 -0.21
N ALA A 141 9.99 9.44 -1.16
CA ALA A 141 11.02 9.34 -2.18
C ALA A 141 12.35 9.83 -1.61
N THR A 142 13.20 8.92 -1.12
CA THR A 142 14.42 9.30 -0.39
C THR A 142 15.38 10.08 -1.30
N HIS A 143 15.45 9.74 -2.60
CA HIS A 143 16.28 10.44 -3.58
C HIS A 143 15.92 11.91 -3.80
N ARG A 144 14.82 12.40 -3.22
CA ARG A 144 14.41 13.82 -3.21
C ARG A 144 14.78 14.56 -1.93
N LEU A 145 15.34 13.88 -0.94
CA LEU A 145 15.84 14.51 0.27
C LEU A 145 17.18 15.19 0.00
N GLU A 146 17.45 16.30 0.68
CA GLU A 146 18.66 17.10 0.47
C GLU A 146 19.87 16.55 1.23
N SER A 147 19.64 16.05 2.45
CA SER A 147 20.68 15.54 3.33
C SER A 147 21.15 14.15 2.92
N ASP A 148 22.12 13.62 3.65
CA ASP A 148 22.77 12.36 3.30
C ASP A 148 21.87 11.13 3.46
N ILE A 149 20.76 11.24 4.20
CA ILE A 149 19.69 10.22 4.26
C ILE A 149 18.92 10.09 2.95
N ARG A 150 19.27 10.82 1.89
CA ARG A 150 18.73 10.57 0.55
C ARG A 150 19.04 9.16 0.03
N SER A 151 20.16 8.60 0.47
CA SER A 151 20.47 7.18 0.26
C SER A 151 19.62 6.32 1.19
N ILE A 152 18.89 5.36 0.65
CA ILE A 152 17.95 4.53 1.39
C ILE A 152 18.60 3.72 2.49
N ASN A 153 19.87 3.31 2.34
CA ASN A 153 20.61 2.61 3.39
C ASN A 153 20.84 3.52 4.61
N LYS A 154 21.20 4.79 4.38
CA LYS A 154 21.34 5.79 5.45
C LYS A 154 19.99 6.15 6.06
N PHE A 155 18.95 6.23 5.22
CA PHE A 155 17.58 6.45 5.67
C PHE A 155 17.11 5.32 6.61
N ASN A 156 17.34 4.06 6.24
CA ASN A 156 16.97 2.91 7.06
C ASN A 156 17.65 2.95 8.43
N LYS A 157 18.96 3.20 8.45
CA LYS A 157 19.70 3.38 9.70
C LYS A 157 19.12 4.53 10.53
N PHE A 158 18.79 5.67 9.91
CA PHE A 158 18.16 6.79 10.61
C PHE A 158 16.81 6.38 11.24
N VAL A 159 15.98 5.62 10.54
CA VAL A 159 14.68 5.14 11.06
C VAL A 159 14.87 4.19 12.25
N GLU A 160 15.80 3.23 12.15
CA GLU A 160 16.11 2.28 13.22
C GLU A 160 16.74 2.95 14.44
N ASP A 161 17.68 3.88 14.24
CA ASP A 161 18.33 4.64 15.31
C ASP A 161 17.31 5.51 16.09
N ASN A 162 16.18 5.87 15.46
CA ASN A 162 15.05 6.57 16.11
C ASN A 162 14.02 5.62 16.74
N GLY A 163 14.29 4.32 16.80
CA GLY A 163 13.49 3.33 17.52
C GLY A 163 12.32 2.72 16.74
N PHE A 164 12.22 2.99 15.43
CA PHE A 164 11.19 2.39 14.57
C PHE A 164 11.67 1.07 13.96
N LYS A 165 10.76 0.10 13.87
CA LYS A 165 11.05 -1.21 13.28
C LYS A 165 10.80 -1.20 11.78
N LEU A 166 11.76 -1.70 11.01
CA LEU A 166 11.60 -1.96 9.58
C LEU A 166 11.13 -3.40 9.32
N ASN A 167 10.34 -3.59 8.26
CA ASN A 167 9.89 -4.91 7.80
C ASN A 167 11.10 -5.75 7.39
N SER A 168 11.30 -6.93 8.00
CA SER A 168 12.44 -7.82 7.72
C SER A 168 12.17 -8.91 6.70
N GLU A 169 10.92 -9.08 6.24
CA GLU A 169 10.56 -10.15 5.31
C GLU A 169 11.30 -9.93 3.97
N GLY A 170 12.09 -10.90 3.51
CA GLY A 170 13.00 -10.72 2.37
C GLY A 170 14.19 -9.78 2.60
N GLY A 171 14.54 -9.48 3.86
CA GLY A 171 15.54 -8.47 4.24
C GLY A 171 14.95 -7.07 4.38
N ILE A 172 15.61 -6.15 5.10
CA ILE A 172 15.09 -4.79 5.31
C ILE A 172 14.93 -4.03 3.99
N LEU A 173 15.95 -4.13 3.12
CA LEU A 173 15.98 -3.49 1.81
C LEU A 173 15.59 -4.49 0.72
N LYS A 174 14.49 -4.21 0.02
CA LYS A 174 14.02 -4.94 -1.15
C LYS A 174 14.57 -4.24 -2.38
N VAL A 175 15.24 -4.99 -3.24
CA VAL A 175 15.92 -4.45 -4.43
C VAL A 175 15.37 -5.17 -5.65
N SER A 176 14.91 -4.40 -6.63
CA SER A 176 14.43 -4.93 -7.90
C SER A 176 15.54 -5.69 -8.64
N PRO A 177 15.22 -6.63 -9.54
CA PRO A 177 16.23 -7.38 -10.29
C PRO A 177 17.19 -6.52 -11.11
N ASP A 178 16.73 -5.35 -11.59
CA ASP A 178 17.57 -4.37 -12.30
C ASP A 178 18.45 -3.52 -11.35
N GLY A 179 18.24 -3.61 -10.03
CA GLY A 179 18.94 -2.85 -9.01
C GLY A 179 18.47 -1.40 -8.85
N LEU A 180 17.53 -0.94 -9.67
CA LEU A 180 17.22 0.49 -9.84
C LEU A 180 16.03 0.97 -8.98
N LEU A 181 15.24 0.05 -8.43
CA LEU A 181 14.19 0.35 -7.46
C LEU A 181 14.53 -0.34 -6.13
N GLN A 182 14.80 0.48 -5.13
CA GLN A 182 15.12 0.02 -3.78
C GLN A 182 14.03 0.50 -2.83
N GLN A 183 13.52 -0.40 -2.00
CA GLN A 183 12.37 -0.13 -1.14
C GLN A 183 12.57 -0.73 0.25
N SER A 184 12.01 -0.06 1.23
CA SER A 184 11.96 -0.52 2.62
C SER A 184 10.70 0.07 3.27
N SER A 185 10.21 -0.55 4.32
CA SER A 185 8.99 -0.09 4.99
C SER A 185 9.09 -0.30 6.48
N THR A 186 8.37 0.51 7.23
CA THR A 186 8.12 0.25 8.65
C THR A 186 7.22 -0.97 8.81
N VAL A 187 7.29 -1.61 9.98
CA VAL A 187 6.21 -2.48 10.45
C VAL A 187 4.99 -1.61 10.74
N ALA A 188 3.81 -2.04 10.32
CA ALA A 188 2.58 -1.27 10.51
C ALA A 188 2.27 -0.98 11.98
N ASP A 189 1.60 0.14 12.22
CA ASP A 189 1.06 0.43 13.53
C ASP A 189 -0.09 -0.52 13.85
N SER A 190 -0.40 -0.65 15.14
CA SER A 190 -1.59 -1.35 15.63
C SER A 190 -2.47 -0.42 16.45
N SER A 191 -3.79 -0.64 16.39
CA SER A 191 -4.73 0.03 17.28
C SER A 191 -5.72 -0.97 17.85
N LEU A 192 -6.31 -0.64 19.00
CA LEU A 192 -7.48 -1.36 19.49
C LEU A 192 -8.68 -1.07 18.60
N PHE A 193 -9.47 -2.10 18.31
CA PHE A 193 -10.71 -2.01 17.56
C PHE A 193 -11.80 -2.80 18.28
N THR A 194 -12.89 -2.13 18.63
CA THR A 194 -14.08 -2.76 19.20
C THR A 194 -15.02 -3.18 18.07
N PHE A 195 -15.11 -4.49 17.87
CA PHE A 195 -15.97 -5.19 16.91
C PHE A 195 -17.46 -5.04 17.26
N ALA A 196 -18.35 -5.35 16.32
CA ALA A 196 -19.80 -5.19 16.49
C ALA A 196 -20.41 -6.08 17.57
N ASP A 197 -19.76 -7.20 17.89
CA ASP A 197 -20.09 -8.12 18.99
C ASP A 197 -19.50 -7.70 20.35
N GLY A 198 -18.91 -6.50 20.43
CA GLY A 198 -18.38 -5.90 21.66
C GLY A 198 -16.97 -6.37 22.05
N ILE A 199 -16.40 -7.33 21.32
CA ILE A 199 -15.02 -7.78 21.54
C ILE A 199 -14.06 -6.67 21.09
N THR A 200 -13.01 -6.41 21.89
CA THR A 200 -11.97 -5.43 21.55
C THR A 200 -10.63 -6.12 21.40
N GLU A 201 -10.03 -5.98 20.24
CA GLU A 201 -8.76 -6.63 19.90
C GLU A 201 -7.83 -5.69 19.14
N SER A 202 -6.55 -6.02 19.12
CA SER A 202 -5.54 -5.25 18.38
C SER A 202 -5.59 -5.62 16.89
N ILE A 203 -5.69 -4.63 16.02
CA ILE A 203 -5.70 -4.81 14.56
C ILE A 203 -4.56 -4.01 13.89
N PRO A 204 -4.03 -4.50 12.76
CA PRO A 204 -3.08 -3.73 11.97
C PRO A 204 -3.73 -2.52 11.32
N ARG A 205 -3.00 -1.40 11.32
CA ARG A 205 -3.32 -0.17 10.59
C ARG A 205 -2.34 -0.02 9.43
N SER A 206 -2.03 1.21 9.08
CA SER A 206 -1.16 1.57 7.99
C SER A 206 0.31 1.54 8.40
N TYR A 207 1.20 1.61 7.40
CA TYR A 207 2.64 1.79 7.58
C TYR A 207 3.13 2.95 6.71
N ILE A 208 4.42 3.26 6.81
CA ILE A 208 5.11 4.15 5.88
C ILE A 208 6.21 3.38 5.13
N GLU A 209 6.33 3.65 3.83
CA GLU A 209 7.37 3.11 2.96
C GLU A 209 8.41 4.18 2.60
N PHE A 210 9.61 3.75 2.30
CA PHE A 210 10.71 4.56 1.77
C PHE A 210 11.22 3.92 0.48
N ALA A 211 11.36 4.72 -0.58
CA ALA A 211 11.80 4.25 -1.87
C ALA A 211 12.88 5.15 -2.48
N GLU A 212 13.91 4.52 -3.04
CA GLU A 212 14.95 5.15 -3.83
C GLU A 212 14.86 4.64 -5.27
N ARG A 213 14.73 5.56 -6.22
CA ARG A 213 14.72 5.27 -7.65
C ARG A 213 16.02 5.74 -8.26
N LEU A 214 16.85 4.81 -8.71
CA LEU A 214 18.13 5.12 -9.32
C LEU A 214 17.97 5.53 -10.80
N LEU A 215 19.02 6.18 -11.32
CA LEU A 215 19.10 6.58 -12.72
C LEU A 215 19.01 5.38 -13.65
N LEU A 216 18.28 5.56 -14.75
CA LEU A 216 18.31 4.59 -15.85
C LEU A 216 19.71 4.59 -16.50
N PRO A 217 20.19 3.45 -17.02
CA PRO A 217 21.57 3.32 -17.51
C PRO A 217 21.97 4.35 -18.58
N GLN A 218 21.02 4.77 -19.43
CA GLN A 218 21.24 5.78 -20.47
C GLN A 218 21.48 7.20 -19.94
N PHE A 219 21.23 7.45 -18.65
CA PHE A 219 21.39 8.74 -18.00
C PHE A 219 22.51 8.75 -16.94
N LYS A 220 23.32 7.68 -16.88
CA LYS A 220 24.35 7.50 -15.85
C LYS A 220 25.40 8.63 -15.78
N ASP A 221 25.62 9.33 -16.89
CA ASP A 221 26.65 10.37 -17.03
C ASP A 221 26.09 11.78 -16.79
N LEU A 222 24.78 11.90 -16.48
CA LEU A 222 24.19 13.19 -16.09
C LEU A 222 24.77 13.67 -14.77
N GLN A 223 24.97 14.98 -14.66
CA GLN A 223 25.32 15.58 -13.38
C GLN A 223 24.11 15.53 -12.45
N ASP A 224 24.34 15.40 -11.14
CA ASP A 224 23.28 15.26 -10.13
C ASP A 224 22.24 16.39 -10.21
N GLU A 225 22.66 17.61 -10.55
CA GLU A 225 21.80 18.80 -10.69
C GLU A 225 20.87 18.74 -11.92
N GLU A 226 21.23 17.93 -12.93
CA GLU A 226 20.44 17.73 -14.15
C GLU A 226 19.43 16.58 -14.01
N VAL A 227 19.57 15.77 -12.95
CA VAL A 227 18.73 14.60 -12.74
C VAL A 227 17.29 15.01 -12.40
N LYS A 228 16.35 14.52 -13.20
CA LYS A 228 14.91 14.69 -12.98
C LYS A 228 14.26 13.33 -12.76
N GLU A 229 13.03 13.34 -12.26
CA GLU A 229 12.29 12.11 -11.92
C GLU A 229 12.15 11.15 -13.12
N TYR A 230 11.97 11.68 -14.33
CA TYR A 230 11.85 10.87 -15.55
C TYR A 230 13.18 10.25 -16.03
N HIS A 231 14.33 10.65 -15.46
CA HIS A 231 15.61 9.98 -15.69
C HIS A 231 15.80 8.74 -14.80
N ARG A 232 14.89 8.49 -13.85
CA ARG A 232 14.98 7.41 -12.86
C ARG A 232 14.05 6.25 -13.22
N ARG A 233 14.30 5.07 -12.66
CA ARG A 233 13.43 3.89 -12.82
C ARG A 233 12.00 4.20 -12.37
N ASP A 234 11.08 4.22 -13.32
CA ASP A 234 9.64 4.40 -13.08
C ASP A 234 8.97 3.07 -12.69
N GLY A 235 7.69 3.07 -12.32
CA GLY A 235 6.91 1.87 -12.08
C GLY A 235 7.26 1.10 -10.79
N PHE A 236 6.89 -0.18 -10.77
CA PHE A 236 6.94 -1.05 -9.59
C PHE A 236 7.62 -2.38 -9.93
N GLU A 237 7.88 -3.19 -8.89
CA GLU A 237 8.45 -4.53 -9.05
C GLU A 237 7.70 -5.56 -8.21
N VAL A 238 7.24 -6.64 -8.84
CA VAL A 238 6.43 -7.70 -8.19
C VAL A 238 7.16 -8.31 -6.99
N GLY A 239 8.44 -8.64 -7.15
CA GLY A 239 9.24 -9.25 -6.08
C GLY A 239 9.37 -8.36 -4.84
N ASN A 240 9.53 -7.05 -5.04
CA ASN A 240 9.58 -6.10 -3.93
C ASN A 240 8.20 -5.98 -3.27
N ALA A 241 7.17 -5.74 -4.07
CA ALA A 241 5.81 -5.50 -3.58
C ALA A 241 5.26 -6.70 -2.78
N ASP A 242 5.55 -7.93 -3.21
CA ASP A 242 5.16 -9.16 -2.49
C ASP A 242 5.60 -9.15 -1.03
N LYS A 243 6.84 -8.69 -0.77
CA LYS A 243 7.42 -8.61 0.57
C LYS A 243 6.97 -7.37 1.35
N ILE A 244 6.62 -6.30 0.66
CA ILE A 244 6.13 -5.07 1.28
C ILE A 244 4.70 -5.24 1.79
N PHE A 245 3.85 -6.05 1.13
CA PHE A 245 2.52 -6.40 1.65
C PHE A 245 2.56 -7.01 3.06
N GLU A 246 3.67 -7.66 3.42
CA GLU A 246 3.85 -8.28 4.74
C GLU A 246 4.11 -7.28 5.86
N SER A 247 4.19 -5.97 5.56
CA SER A 247 4.40 -4.94 6.59
C SER A 247 3.23 -4.88 7.59
N THR A 248 2.05 -5.35 7.19
CA THR A 248 0.85 -5.49 8.04
C THR A 248 0.65 -6.90 8.59
N SER A 249 1.60 -7.82 8.38
CA SER A 249 1.43 -9.21 8.80
C SER A 249 1.61 -9.38 10.30
N LYS A 250 0.91 -10.36 10.86
CA LYS A 250 1.00 -10.72 12.28
C LYS A 250 2.43 -11.08 12.69
N ASP A 251 3.18 -11.73 11.81
CA ASP A 251 4.57 -12.11 12.05
C ASP A 251 5.48 -10.88 12.20
N GLN A 252 5.30 -9.85 11.37
CA GLN A 252 6.03 -8.60 11.52
C GLN A 252 5.62 -7.84 12.79
N LEU A 253 4.31 -7.75 13.08
CA LEU A 253 3.75 -7.01 14.22
C LEU A 253 4.15 -7.60 15.58
N THR A 254 4.23 -8.92 15.67
CA THR A 254 4.54 -9.62 16.92
C THR A 254 6.05 -9.83 17.15
N ARG A 255 6.89 -9.41 16.19
CA ARG A 255 8.34 -9.54 16.28
C ARG A 255 8.89 -8.76 17.48
N ARG A 256 9.39 -9.49 18.47
CA ARG A 256 10.09 -8.91 19.63
C ARG A 256 11.35 -8.20 19.17
N SER A 257 11.66 -7.07 19.81
CA SER A 257 12.94 -6.39 19.59
C SER A 257 14.06 -7.35 20.03
N ALA A 258 15.05 -7.54 19.16
CA ALA A 258 16.28 -8.26 19.51
C ALA A 258 17.11 -7.44 20.50
#